data_AF-E1X5L5-F1
#
_entry.id   AF-E1X5L5-F1
#
_cell.length_a   1.000
_cell.length_b   1.000
_cell.length_c   1.000
_cell.angle_alpha   90.00
_cell.angle_beta   90.00
_cell.angle_gamma   90.00
#
_symmetry.space_group_name_H-M   'P 1'
#
loop_
_entity.id
_entity.type
_entity.pdbx_description
1 polymer ?
#
loop_
_entity_poly.entity_id
_entity_poly.type
_entity_poly.pdbx_seq_one_letter_code
_entity_poly.pdbx_strand_id
1 'polypeptide(L)'
;MLFSTLSISQVQAMKDTPLVLITYEGSDIESFNQIQKIMNEHFQVSKELYQVELGPCKKKHSLATHVCIDKDLNVTTLSRNNEVMEDMLGIYWK
;
A
#
# COMPACT_ATOMS: atom_id res chain seq x y z
N MET A 1 -41.04 -1.56 -21.47
CA MET A 1 -39.99 -2.24 -20.69
C MET A 1 -38.81 -1.29 -20.58
N LEU A 2 -38.68 -0.60 -19.44
CA LEU A 2 -37.57 0.33 -19.18
C LEU A 2 -36.38 -0.51 -18.71
N PHE A 3 -35.42 -0.73 -19.61
CA PHE A 3 -34.15 -1.35 -19.27
C PHE A 3 -33.38 -0.41 -18.34
N SER A 4 -33.34 -0.78 -17.07
CA SER A 4 -32.49 -0.15 -16.07
C SER A 4 -31.06 -0.57 -16.35
N THR A 5 -30.33 0.22 -17.12
CA THR A 5 -28.87 0.09 -17.24
C THR A 5 -28.25 0.61 -15.96
N LEU A 6 -28.22 -0.24 -14.93
CA LEU A 6 -27.43 0.01 -13.73
C LEU A 6 -25.96 0.21 -14.14
N SER A 7 -25.47 1.38 -13.80
CA SER A 7 -24.17 1.91 -14.17
C SER A 7 -23.05 1.06 -13.54
N ILE A 8 -22.27 0.41 -14.40
CA ILE A 8 -21.08 -0.41 -14.05
C ILE A 8 -19.88 0.48 -13.62
N SER A 9 -20.10 1.76 -13.32
CA SER A 9 -19.03 2.74 -13.16
C SER A 9 -18.29 2.71 -11.81
N GLN A 10 -18.62 1.81 -10.88
CA GLN A 10 -18.00 1.81 -9.55
C GLN A 10 -16.72 0.97 -9.42
N VAL A 11 -16.31 0.22 -10.44
CA VAL A 11 -15.14 -0.67 -10.33
C VAL A 11 -13.81 0.02 -10.67
N GLN A 12 -13.84 1.22 -11.27
CA GLN A 12 -12.62 1.83 -11.82
C GLN A 12 -11.78 2.63 -10.81
N ALA A 13 -12.35 3.01 -9.66
CA ALA A 13 -11.64 3.80 -8.64
C ALA A 13 -10.67 2.98 -7.77
N MET A 14 -10.72 1.65 -7.82
CA MET A 14 -9.80 0.77 -7.09
C MET A 14 -8.40 0.69 -7.72
N LYS A 15 -8.19 1.25 -8.91
CA LYS A 15 -6.89 1.15 -9.61
C LYS A 15 -5.85 2.19 -9.21
N ASP A 16 -6.25 3.31 -8.60
CA ASP A 16 -5.34 4.46 -8.42
C ASP A 16 -4.82 4.63 -6.99
N THR A 17 -5.40 3.94 -5.99
CA THR A 17 -4.96 4.06 -4.59
C THR A 17 -4.50 2.71 -4.05
N PRO A 18 -3.21 2.55 -3.68
CA PRO A 18 -2.71 1.29 -3.16
C PRO A 18 -3.30 1.00 -1.76
N LEU A 19 -3.50 -0.29 -1.46
CA LEU A 19 -3.92 -0.72 -0.13
C LEU A 19 -2.81 -0.41 0.89
N VAL A 20 -1.58 -0.82 0.59
CA VAL A 20 -0.38 -0.48 1.34
C VAL A 20 0.54 0.39 0.49
N LEU A 21 0.84 1.61 0.92
CA LEU A 21 1.86 2.45 0.30
C LEU A 21 3.15 2.38 1.10
N ILE A 22 4.27 2.13 0.44
CA ILE A 22 5.60 2.18 1.05
C ILE A 22 6.40 3.25 0.31
N THR A 23 6.69 4.37 0.97
CA THR A 23 7.62 5.36 0.44
C THR A 23 9.00 5.15 1.05
N TYR A 24 10.05 5.29 0.26
CA TYR A 24 11.41 5.23 0.77
C TYR A 24 12.23 6.42 0.28
N GLU A 25 13.08 6.97 1.15
CA GLU A 25 13.95 8.11 0.83
C GLU A 25 15.36 7.71 0.35
N GLY A 26 15.70 6.41 0.44
CA GLY A 26 16.98 5.86 -0.02
C GLY A 26 17.12 5.89 -1.53
N SER A 27 18.32 6.19 -2.04
CA SER A 27 18.59 6.29 -3.48
C SER A 27 19.04 4.98 -4.12
N ASP A 28 19.22 3.91 -3.34
CA ASP A 28 19.80 2.66 -3.81
C ASP A 28 18.72 1.62 -4.16
N ILE A 29 18.96 0.92 -5.27
CA ILE A 29 18.12 -0.16 -5.77
C ILE A 29 18.09 -1.37 -4.81
N GLU A 30 19.10 -1.49 -3.95
CA GLU A 30 19.23 -2.56 -2.96
C GLU A 30 18.15 -2.45 -1.88
N SER A 31 17.92 -1.25 -1.35
CA SER A 31 16.82 -0.95 -0.43
C SER A 31 15.45 -1.26 -1.03
N PHE A 32 15.23 -0.89 -2.30
CA PHE A 32 13.99 -1.24 -3.01
C PHE A 32 13.79 -2.76 -3.09
N ASN A 33 14.83 -3.50 -3.50
CA ASN A 33 14.79 -4.96 -3.61
C ASN A 33 14.55 -5.62 -2.24
N GLN A 34 15.15 -5.07 -1.18
CA GLN A 34 14.99 -5.57 0.19
C GLN A 34 13.56 -5.37 0.69
N ILE A 35 12.95 -4.21 0.41
CA ILE A 35 11.53 -3.94 0.74
C ILE A 35 10.63 -4.95 0.01
N GLN A 36 10.83 -5.14 -1.30
CA GLN A 36 10.04 -6.11 -2.07
C GLN A 36 10.21 -7.53 -1.53
N LYS A 37 11.44 -7.90 -1.12
CA LYS A 37 11.74 -9.20 -0.54
C LYS A 37 11.00 -9.40 0.79
N ILE A 38 11.05 -8.43 1.71
CA ILE A 38 10.36 -8.50 3.00
C ILE A 38 8.85 -8.62 2.81
N MET A 39 8.26 -7.78 1.96
CA MET A 39 6.81 -7.80 1.71
C MET A 39 6.33 -9.12 1.10
N ASN A 40 7.13 -9.70 0.19
CA ASN A 40 6.79 -10.95 -0.47
C ASN A 40 7.07 -12.19 0.39
N GLU A 41 8.24 -12.27 1.03
CA GLU A 41 8.69 -13.47 1.74
C GLU A 41 8.20 -13.54 3.18
N HIS A 42 8.11 -12.41 3.89
CA HIS A 42 7.72 -12.40 5.31
C HIS A 42 6.23 -12.12 5.48
N PHE A 43 5.69 -11.13 4.78
CA PHE A 43 4.29 -10.76 4.92
C PHE A 43 3.37 -11.51 3.95
N GLN A 44 3.93 -12.20 2.94
CA GLN A 44 3.17 -12.91 1.89
C GLN A 44 2.12 -12.02 1.21
N VAL A 45 2.40 -10.72 1.14
CA VAL A 45 1.48 -9.75 0.54
C VAL A 45 1.72 -9.75 -0.96
N SER A 46 0.65 -10.00 -1.74
CA SER A 46 0.71 -9.93 -3.19
C SER A 46 1.17 -8.53 -3.63
N LYS A 47 1.98 -8.46 -4.69
CA LYS A 47 2.45 -7.19 -5.30
C LYS A 47 1.30 -6.28 -5.76
N GLU A 48 0.10 -6.82 -5.89
CA GLU A 48 -1.12 -6.06 -6.24
C GLU A 48 -1.67 -5.26 -5.04
N LEU A 49 -1.31 -5.64 -3.82
CA LEU A 49 -1.82 -5.03 -2.58
C LEU A 49 -0.90 -3.95 -2.03
N TYR A 50 0.32 -3.81 -2.54
CA TYR A 50 1.24 -2.78 -2.11
C TYR A 50 1.93 -2.08 -3.27
N GLN A 51 2.26 -0.81 -3.06
CA GLN A 51 3.03 0.01 -3.99
C GLN A 51 4.25 0.55 -3.27
N VAL A 52 5.40 0.52 -3.94
CA VAL A 52 6.65 1.07 -3.43
C VAL A 52 7.03 2.27 -4.28
N GLU A 53 7.28 3.42 -3.63
CA GLU A 53 7.61 4.67 -4.31
C GLU A 53 8.87 5.30 -3.72
N LEU A 54 9.77 5.73 -4.60
CA LEU A 54 10.89 6.59 -4.22
C LEU A 54 10.38 8.02 -3.98
N GLY A 55 10.69 8.60 -2.83
CA GLY A 55 10.34 9.99 -2.55
C GLY A 55 10.34 10.34 -1.07
N PRO A 56 10.11 11.63 -0.74
CA PRO A 56 10.15 12.10 0.64
C PRO A 56 9.05 11.44 1.48
N CYS A 57 9.33 11.26 2.78
CA CYS A 57 8.39 10.82 3.81
C CYS A 57 7.29 11.86 4.07
N LYS A 58 6.44 12.08 3.07
CA LYS A 58 5.27 12.96 3.15
C LYS A 58 4.02 12.11 3.05
N LYS A 59 3.04 12.41 3.89
CA LYS A 59 1.76 11.71 3.92
C LYS A 59 1.12 11.72 2.53
N LYS A 60 0.86 10.52 2.00
CA LYS A 60 0.14 10.27 0.77
C LYS A 60 -1.09 9.43 1.06
N HIS A 61 -1.96 9.32 0.06
CA HIS A 61 -3.19 8.55 0.20
C HIS A 61 -2.92 7.05 -0.03
N SER A 62 -3.45 6.23 0.87
CA SER A 62 -3.42 4.75 0.84
C SER A 62 -4.68 4.27 1.55
N LEU A 63 -5.25 3.13 1.14
CA LEU A 63 -6.52 2.65 1.72
C LEU A 63 -6.33 2.08 3.14
N ALA A 64 -5.27 1.30 3.38
CA ALA A 64 -5.01 0.66 4.67
C ALA A 64 -3.87 1.33 5.44
N THR A 65 -2.68 1.46 4.85
CA THR A 65 -1.53 2.03 5.57
C THR A 65 -0.52 2.66 4.63
N HIS A 66 0.13 3.72 5.10
CA HIS A 66 1.27 4.34 4.46
C HIS A 66 2.48 4.23 5.39
N VAL A 67 3.45 3.43 4.99
CA VAL A 67 4.74 3.27 5.65
C VAL A 67 5.78 4.13 4.94
N CYS A 68 6.60 4.84 5.70
CA CYS A 68 7.81 5.45 5.20
C CYS A 68 9.07 4.79 5.77
N ILE A 69 10.08 4.68 4.93
CA ILE A 69 11.43 4.28 5.30
C ILE A 69 12.36 5.44 4.96
N ASP A 70 12.88 6.11 5.98
CA ASP A 70 13.77 7.25 5.77
C ASP A 70 15.18 6.81 5.30
N LYS A 71 16.08 7.78 5.12
CA LYS A 71 17.45 7.53 4.65
C LYS A 71 18.30 6.73 5.65
N ASP A 72 17.93 6.77 6.93
CA ASP A 72 18.60 6.04 8.01
C ASP A 72 17.93 4.67 8.25
N LEU A 73 17.05 4.24 7.33
CA LEU A 73 16.26 3.00 7.40
C LEU A 73 15.29 2.96 8.59
N ASN A 74 14.93 4.12 9.16
CA ASN A 74 13.89 4.17 10.18
C ASN A 74 12.52 4.01 9.53
N VAL A 75 11.76 3.05 10.05
CA VAL A 75 10.41 2.77 9.60
C VAL A 75 9.41 3.60 10.40
N THR A 76 8.62 4.41 9.71
CA THR A 76 7.55 5.23 10.31
C THR A 76 6.22 4.98 9.63
N THR A 77 5.13 4.91 10.39
CA THR A 77 3.78 4.83 9.83
C THR A 77 3.19 6.23 9.71
N LEU A 78 3.02 6.72 8.47
CA LEU A 78 2.49 8.06 8.18
C LEU A 78 0.96 8.11 8.20
N SER A 79 0.31 7.01 7.88
CA SER A 79 -1.14 6.85 7.98
C SER A 79 -1.50 5.39 8.23
N ARG A 80 -2.58 5.16 8.97
CA ARG A 80 -3.11 3.83 9.24
C ARG A 80 -4.62 3.92 9.36
N ASN A 81 -5.32 3.03 8.67
CA ASN A 81 -6.76 2.82 8.75
C ASN A 81 -7.01 1.43 9.35
N ASN A 82 -7.31 1.41 10.65
CA ASN A 82 -7.46 0.15 11.39
C ASN A 82 -8.65 -0.69 10.90
N GLU A 83 -9.75 -0.04 10.51
CA GLU A 83 -10.95 -0.72 10.01
C GLU A 83 -10.61 -1.51 8.73
N VAL A 84 -9.99 -0.84 7.75
CA VAL A 84 -9.58 -1.50 6.50
C VAL A 84 -8.51 -2.57 6.75
N MET A 85 -7.59 -2.32 7.69
CA MET A 85 -6.58 -3.32 8.04
C MET A 85 -7.19 -4.57 8.68
N GLU A 86 -8.17 -4.43 9.57
CA GLU A 86 -8.84 -5.57 10.20
C GLU A 86 -9.67 -6.36 9.18
N ASP A 87 -10.41 -5.65 8.32
CA ASP A 87 -11.29 -6.25 7.32
C ASP A 87 -10.53 -6.96 6.19
N MET A 88 -9.43 -6.35 5.71
CA MET A 88 -8.70 -6.83 4.52
C MET A 88 -7.42 -7.59 4.85
N LEU A 89 -6.74 -7.23 5.95
CA LEU A 89 -5.42 -7.72 6.31
C LEU A 89 -5.40 -8.44 7.67
N GLY A 90 -6.53 -8.63 8.34
CA GLY A 90 -6.62 -9.22 9.69
C GLY A 90 -6.04 -10.64 9.84
N ILE A 91 -5.83 -11.34 8.72
CA ILE A 91 -5.16 -12.66 8.67
C ILE A 91 -3.63 -12.52 8.55
N TYR A 92 -3.14 -11.44 7.95
CA TYR A 92 -1.72 -11.21 7.61
C TYR A 92 -1.01 -10.25 8.57
N TRP A 93 -1.74 -9.47 9.37
CA TRP A 93 -1.19 -8.42 10.21
C TRP A 93 -1.69 -8.55 11.66
N LYS A 94 -1.01 -9.36 12.47
CA LYS A 94 -1.14 -9.41 13.94
C LYS A 94 0.14 -8.91 14.59
#